data_AF-A0A7W0H906-F1
#
_entry.id   AF-A0A7W0H906-F1
#
_cell.length_a   1.000
_cell.length_b   1.000
_cell.length_c   1.000
_cell.angle_alpha   90.00
_cell.angle_beta   90.00
_cell.angle_gamma   90.00
#
_symmetry.space_group_name_H-M   'P 1'
#
loop_
_entity.id
_entity.type
_entity.pdbx_description
1 polymer ?
#
loop_
_entity_poly.entity_id
_entity_poly.type
_entity_poly.pdbx_seq_one_letter_code
_entity_poly.pdbx_strand_id
1 'polypeptide(L)'
;MPARVRVLTADDDAAFASLWQSAVHARRGAGVLTVTPVAGTFKPQLSRPEVFGVGIFEEAELVSAAVALPTRADDGRSQHMVPGLAHVSSVATAPDRWGRGLAGMAVRAVMWNAVRLGYARVQLWTHTTNRGAHALYRREGFVLSGREKAPEAHDGERIVHYIRELPSPRLVLGRAAARILCLDENDRVLLMHWRQPLTGSQLWEPPGGGIEPGETLRQAVLREWREETGGGTPRLVGEPTTVARDVMWGDVRFVGDEQLFLGRYATGPAGVATAFTAGEQASH
;
A
#
# COMPACT_ATOMS: atom_id res chain seq x y z
N MET A 1 -11.28 0.13 17.20
CA MET A 1 -10.79 -1.01 16.37
C MET A 1 -9.61 -0.56 15.52
N PRO A 2 -8.73 -1.45 15.03
CA PRO A 2 -7.57 -1.02 14.24
C PRO A 2 -7.99 -0.51 12.86
N ALA A 3 -7.38 0.58 12.43
CA ALA A 3 -7.59 1.13 11.09
C ALA A 3 -7.01 0.19 10.02
N ARG A 4 -7.74 0.02 8.91
CA ARG A 4 -7.35 -0.83 7.78
C ARG A 4 -6.84 0.00 6.61
N VAL A 5 -5.84 -0.51 5.90
CA VAL A 5 -5.28 0.14 4.71
C VAL A 5 -5.75 -0.62 3.49
N ARG A 6 -6.32 0.06 2.50
CA ARG A 6 -6.80 -0.53 1.24
C ARG A 6 -6.50 0.37 0.05
N VAL A 7 -6.29 -0.22 -1.13
CA VAL A 7 -6.24 0.52 -2.41
C VAL A 7 -7.64 1.03 -2.77
N LEU A 8 -7.73 2.33 -3.06
CA LEU A 8 -8.99 2.95 -3.51
C LEU A 8 -9.32 2.52 -4.94
N THR A 9 -10.60 2.30 -5.20
CA THR A 9 -11.16 2.02 -6.53
C THR A 9 -12.06 3.16 -6.99
N ALA A 10 -12.53 3.09 -8.24
CA ALA A 10 -13.51 4.02 -8.78
C ALA A 10 -14.82 4.09 -7.98
N ASP A 11 -15.14 3.05 -7.20
CA ASP A 11 -16.37 2.97 -6.38
C ASP A 11 -16.24 3.79 -5.08
N ASP A 12 -15.01 4.11 -4.67
CA ASP A 12 -14.73 4.91 -3.47
C ASP A 12 -14.85 6.42 -3.69
N ASP A 13 -15.14 6.84 -4.92
CA ASP A 13 -15.15 8.23 -5.34
C ASP A 13 -16.04 9.13 -4.45
N ALA A 14 -17.26 8.68 -4.13
CA ALA A 14 -18.19 9.47 -3.34
C ALA A 14 -17.70 9.66 -1.89
N ALA A 15 -17.18 8.60 -1.28
CA ALA A 15 -16.59 8.66 0.06
C ALA A 15 -15.36 9.57 0.08
N PHE A 16 -14.52 9.48 -0.96
CA PHE A 16 -13.31 10.29 -1.06
C PHE A 16 -13.63 11.78 -1.31
N ALA A 17 -14.64 12.08 -2.14
CA ALA A 17 -15.15 13.43 -2.32
C ALA A 17 -15.62 14.04 -0.99
N SER A 18 -16.44 13.31 -0.22
CA SER A 18 -16.91 13.75 1.09
C SER A 18 -15.77 13.99 2.09
N LEU A 19 -14.81 13.05 2.17
CA LEU A 19 -13.61 13.20 3.00
C LEU A 19 -12.82 14.45 2.62
N TRP A 20 -12.58 14.67 1.33
CA TRP A 20 -11.81 15.81 0.86
C TRP A 20 -12.52 17.13 1.18
N GLN A 21 -13.84 17.20 0.95
CA GLN A 21 -14.66 18.37 1.29
C GLN A 21 -14.57 18.71 2.78
N SER A 22 -14.82 17.72 3.65
CA SER A 22 -14.78 17.93 5.11
C SER A 22 -13.42 18.43 5.59
N ALA A 23 -12.33 17.84 5.08
CA ALA A 23 -10.97 18.24 5.40
C ALA A 23 -10.67 19.68 4.97
N VAL A 24 -11.10 20.08 3.76
CA VAL A 24 -10.86 21.43 3.26
C VAL A 24 -11.75 22.46 3.95
N HIS A 25 -13.03 22.16 4.17
CA HIS A 25 -13.94 23.04 4.90
C HIS A 25 -13.46 23.29 6.33
N ALA A 26 -13.00 22.27 7.05
CA ALA A 26 -12.44 22.46 8.40
C ALA A 26 -11.15 23.30 8.39
N ARG A 27 -10.34 23.17 7.34
CA ARG A 27 -9.06 23.92 7.22
C ARG A 27 -9.27 25.37 6.82
N ARG A 28 -10.19 25.65 5.89
CA ARG A 28 -10.34 26.95 5.22
C ARG A 28 -11.63 27.70 5.55
N GLY A 29 -12.60 27.05 6.16
CA GLY A 29 -13.97 27.54 6.24
C GLY A 29 -14.79 27.12 5.00
N ALA A 30 -16.10 26.98 5.19
CA ALA A 30 -17.03 26.72 4.11
C ALA A 30 -17.11 27.93 3.15
N GLY A 31 -17.13 27.68 1.84
CA GLY A 31 -17.29 28.73 0.82
C GLY A 31 -15.99 29.36 0.28
N VAL A 32 -14.82 28.90 0.73
CA VAL A 32 -13.51 29.39 0.22
C VAL A 32 -13.07 28.69 -1.08
N LEU A 33 -13.78 27.63 -1.50
CA LEU A 33 -13.49 26.94 -2.76
C LEU A 33 -14.39 27.46 -3.89
N THR A 34 -13.79 27.80 -5.02
CA THR A 34 -14.50 28.06 -6.28
C THR A 34 -15.05 26.78 -6.91
N VAL A 35 -14.40 25.63 -6.68
CA VAL A 35 -14.84 24.31 -7.15
C VAL A 35 -14.67 23.31 -6.03
N THR A 36 -15.78 22.71 -5.62
CA THR A 36 -15.82 21.69 -4.57
C THR A 36 -16.03 20.32 -5.21
N PRO A 37 -15.13 19.34 -5.00
CA PRO A 37 -15.28 18.00 -5.54
C PRO A 37 -16.60 17.35 -5.12
N VAL A 38 -17.45 16.96 -6.06
CA VAL A 38 -18.68 16.18 -5.82
C VAL A 38 -18.50 14.71 -6.21
N ALA A 39 -19.48 13.86 -5.93
CA ALA A 39 -19.50 12.50 -6.49
C ALA A 39 -19.32 12.54 -8.02
N GLY A 40 -18.36 11.76 -8.50
CA GLY A 40 -17.84 11.70 -9.86
C GLY A 40 -16.48 12.39 -10.06
N THR A 41 -16.02 13.22 -9.12
CA THR A 41 -14.83 14.07 -9.33
C THR A 41 -13.52 13.28 -9.40
N PHE A 42 -13.34 12.30 -8.53
CA PHE A 42 -12.11 11.50 -8.45
C PHE A 42 -12.19 10.23 -9.31
N LYS A 43 -13.38 9.81 -9.72
CA LYS A 43 -13.61 8.60 -10.51
C LYS A 43 -12.72 8.49 -11.76
N PRO A 44 -12.60 9.52 -12.63
CA PRO A 44 -11.72 9.44 -13.80
C PRO A 44 -10.24 9.25 -13.43
N GLN A 45 -9.81 9.81 -12.30
CA GLN A 45 -8.45 9.65 -11.80
C GLN A 45 -8.24 8.24 -11.23
N LEU A 46 -9.16 7.76 -10.38
CA LEU A 46 -9.06 6.44 -9.74
C LEU A 46 -9.28 5.27 -10.70
N SER A 47 -9.91 5.50 -11.86
CA SER A 47 -10.06 4.49 -12.91
C SER A 47 -8.79 4.27 -13.76
N ARG A 48 -7.75 5.11 -13.61
CA ARG A 48 -6.53 5.01 -14.41
C ARG A 48 -5.57 3.99 -13.81
N PRO A 49 -5.08 2.99 -14.59
CA PRO A 49 -4.21 1.93 -14.07
C PRO A 49 -2.86 2.45 -13.55
N GLU A 50 -2.39 3.59 -14.06
CA GLU A 50 -1.16 4.23 -13.61
C GLU A 50 -1.32 5.04 -12.31
N VAL A 51 -2.56 5.28 -11.88
CA VAL A 51 -2.88 6.01 -10.64
C VAL A 51 -3.15 5.00 -9.53
N PHE A 52 -2.61 5.26 -8.34
CA PHE A 52 -2.83 4.42 -7.18
C PHE A 52 -3.21 5.25 -5.97
N GLY A 53 -4.48 5.14 -5.58
CA GLY A 53 -5.02 5.71 -4.35
C GLY A 53 -4.93 4.72 -3.20
N VAL A 54 -4.65 5.21 -1.99
CA VAL A 54 -4.73 4.42 -0.76
C VAL A 54 -5.66 5.12 0.23
N GLY A 55 -6.59 4.34 0.77
CA GLY A 55 -7.51 4.73 1.83
C GLY A 55 -7.18 4.03 3.15
N ILE A 56 -7.45 4.75 4.24
CA ILE A 56 -7.43 4.27 5.61
C ILE A 56 -8.86 4.25 6.09
N PHE A 57 -9.32 3.08 6.54
CA PHE A 57 -10.69 2.82 6.93
C PHE A 57 -10.79 2.49 8.42
N GLU A 58 -11.71 3.13 9.11
CA GLU A 58 -12.21 2.69 10.41
C GLU A 58 -13.58 2.08 10.16
N GLU A 59 -13.73 0.78 10.41
CA GLU A 59 -14.91 0.01 9.98
C GLU A 59 -15.12 0.12 8.45
N ALA A 60 -16.24 0.65 8.00
CA ALA A 60 -16.54 0.91 6.59
C ALA A 60 -16.25 2.38 6.18
N GLU A 61 -15.88 3.25 7.12
CA GLU A 61 -15.71 4.67 6.88
C GLU A 61 -14.29 5.01 6.39
N LEU A 62 -14.20 5.72 5.26
CA LEU A 62 -12.94 6.25 4.75
C LEU A 62 -12.52 7.49 5.58
N VAL A 63 -11.57 7.32 6.50
CA VAL A 63 -11.13 8.36 7.43
C VAL A 63 -9.87 9.10 6.99
N SER A 64 -9.08 8.53 6.07
CA SER A 64 -7.92 9.21 5.47
C SER A 64 -7.61 8.63 4.11
N ALA A 65 -7.09 9.45 3.19
CA ALA A 65 -6.68 9.00 1.88
C ALA A 65 -5.48 9.79 1.34
N ALA A 66 -4.75 9.18 0.42
CA ALA A 66 -3.74 9.82 -0.42
C ALA A 66 -3.77 9.17 -1.80
N VAL A 67 -3.44 9.94 -2.84
CA VAL A 67 -3.32 9.44 -4.20
C VAL A 67 -1.94 9.73 -4.73
N ALA A 68 -1.38 8.81 -5.50
CA ALA A 68 -0.19 9.07 -6.29
C ALA A 68 -0.40 8.70 -7.76
N LEU A 69 0.26 9.46 -8.64
CA LEU A 69 0.12 9.38 -10.09
C LEU A 69 1.45 9.70 -10.77
N PRO A 70 1.67 9.30 -12.03
CA PRO A 70 2.85 9.69 -12.78
C PRO A 70 2.91 11.21 -12.93
N THR A 71 4.10 11.78 -12.76
CA THR A 71 4.29 13.23 -12.89
C THR A 71 4.34 13.63 -14.35
N ARG A 72 3.53 14.61 -14.71
CA ARG A 72 3.61 15.30 -16.01
C ARG A 72 4.59 16.47 -15.92
N ALA A 73 5.34 16.70 -16.98
CA ALA A 73 6.24 17.85 -17.12
C ALA A 73 5.47 19.18 -17.08
N ASP A 74 6.20 20.29 -16.94
CA ASP A 74 5.64 21.64 -16.81
C ASP A 74 4.59 21.75 -15.70
N ASP A 75 4.88 21.07 -14.59
CA ASP A 75 4.04 20.98 -13.39
C ASP A 75 2.59 20.57 -13.66
N GLY A 76 2.40 19.57 -14.51
CA GLY A 76 1.08 19.06 -14.85
C GLY A 76 0.52 19.58 -16.18
N ARG A 77 1.14 20.61 -16.77
CA ARG A 77 0.63 21.26 -18.00
C ARG A 77 1.01 20.52 -19.27
N SER A 78 2.08 19.73 -19.23
CA SER A 78 2.54 18.95 -20.38
C SER A 78 1.85 17.58 -20.47
N GLN A 79 1.77 17.04 -21.69
CA GLN A 79 1.41 15.64 -21.88
C GLN A 79 2.59 14.68 -21.60
N HIS A 80 3.82 15.20 -21.60
CA HIS A 80 5.02 14.40 -21.38
C HIS A 80 5.16 13.99 -19.91
N MET A 81 5.49 12.73 -19.68
CA MET A 81 5.75 12.21 -18.33
C MET A 81 7.21 12.46 -17.94
N VAL A 82 7.46 12.72 -16.66
CA VAL A 82 8.80 12.79 -16.08
C VAL A 82 9.17 11.37 -15.59
N PRO A 83 10.13 10.68 -16.23
CA PRO A 83 10.48 9.32 -15.85
C PRO A 83 10.91 9.19 -14.39
N GLY A 84 10.42 8.15 -13.72
CA GLY A 84 10.80 7.82 -12.34
C GLY A 84 10.29 8.79 -11.27
N LEU A 85 9.39 9.73 -11.60
CA LEU A 85 8.84 10.72 -10.67
C LEU A 85 7.32 10.55 -10.50
N ALA A 86 6.88 10.21 -9.30
CA ALA A 86 5.47 10.18 -8.92
C ALA A 86 5.05 11.48 -8.22
N HIS A 87 3.83 11.92 -8.44
CA HIS A 87 3.23 13.06 -7.75
C HIS A 87 2.22 12.54 -6.72
N VAL A 88 2.39 12.90 -5.45
CA VAL A 88 1.38 12.67 -4.40
C VAL A 88 0.41 13.84 -4.42
N SER A 89 -0.88 13.54 -4.60
CA SER A 89 -1.97 14.50 -4.64
C SER A 89 -3.07 14.13 -3.66
N SER A 90 -4.01 15.06 -3.44
CA SER A 90 -5.31 14.78 -2.80
C SER A 90 -5.20 14.10 -1.43
N VAL A 91 -4.22 14.51 -0.61
CA VAL A 91 -4.09 13.98 0.76
C VAL A 91 -5.17 14.61 1.65
N ALA A 92 -6.04 13.77 2.21
CA ALA A 92 -7.14 14.21 3.07
C ALA A 92 -7.27 13.28 4.28
N THR A 93 -7.67 13.86 5.42
CA THR A 93 -7.97 13.13 6.67
C THR A 93 -9.15 13.80 7.32
N ALA A 94 -10.07 13.00 7.87
CA ALA A 94 -11.25 13.49 8.57
C ALA A 94 -10.82 14.44 9.71
N PRO A 95 -11.43 15.64 9.82
CA PRO A 95 -10.99 16.66 10.78
C PRO A 95 -10.95 16.19 12.24
N ASP A 96 -11.93 15.39 12.65
CA ASP A 96 -12.06 14.78 13.98
C ASP A 96 -11.08 13.62 14.23
N ARG A 97 -10.29 13.25 13.22
CA ARG A 97 -9.20 12.26 13.28
C ARG A 97 -7.81 12.87 13.07
N TRP A 98 -7.68 14.20 12.97
CA TRP A 98 -6.37 14.85 12.87
C TRP A 98 -5.49 14.56 14.08
N GLY A 99 -4.17 14.58 13.86
CA GLY A 99 -3.17 14.28 14.91
C GLY A 99 -2.99 12.79 15.24
N ARG A 100 -3.86 11.89 14.76
CA ARG A 100 -3.79 10.44 15.03
C ARG A 100 -2.82 9.65 14.13
N GLY A 101 -2.07 10.34 13.27
CA GLY A 101 -1.08 9.71 12.39
C GLY A 101 -1.62 9.07 11.09
N LEU A 102 -2.94 9.09 10.86
CA LEU A 102 -3.59 8.45 9.70
C LEU A 102 -3.10 9.00 8.35
N ALA A 103 -2.89 10.32 8.23
CA ALA A 103 -2.32 10.92 7.02
C ALA A 103 -0.93 10.37 6.69
N GLY A 104 -0.10 10.14 7.72
CA GLY A 104 1.23 9.53 7.57
C GLY A 104 1.15 8.06 7.18
N MET A 105 0.13 7.33 7.62
CA MET A 105 -0.13 5.97 7.13
C MET A 105 -0.48 5.98 5.64
N ALA A 106 -1.40 6.86 5.22
CA ALA A 106 -1.80 6.97 3.81
C ALA A 106 -0.63 7.38 2.91
N VAL A 107 0.14 8.40 3.29
CA VAL A 107 1.31 8.89 2.54
C VAL A 107 2.41 7.82 2.44
N ARG A 108 2.71 7.10 3.52
CA ARG A 108 3.67 5.98 3.46
C ARG A 108 3.21 4.86 2.55
N ALA A 109 1.92 4.52 2.57
CA ALA A 109 1.39 3.48 1.72
C ALA A 109 1.46 3.83 0.23
N VAL A 110 1.15 5.08 -0.17
CA VAL A 110 1.36 5.50 -1.57
C VAL A 110 2.85 5.53 -1.93
N MET A 111 3.74 6.02 -1.08
CA MET A 111 5.19 5.97 -1.36
C MET A 111 5.69 4.53 -1.52
N TRP A 112 5.17 3.60 -0.73
CA TRP A 112 5.50 2.18 -0.85
C TRP A 112 5.07 1.59 -2.20
N ASN A 113 3.87 1.92 -2.68
CA ASN A 113 3.43 1.53 -4.02
C ASN A 113 4.31 2.18 -5.10
N ALA A 114 4.73 3.42 -4.91
CA ALA A 114 5.66 4.08 -5.84
C ALA A 114 7.00 3.33 -5.91
N VAL A 115 7.56 2.89 -4.78
CA VAL A 115 8.78 2.04 -4.75
C VAL A 115 8.56 0.74 -5.53
N ARG A 116 7.43 0.04 -5.30
CA ARG A 116 7.10 -1.21 -6.01
C ARG A 116 7.00 -1.02 -7.52
N LEU A 117 6.45 0.10 -7.95
CA LEU A 117 6.28 0.46 -9.36
C LEU A 117 7.57 1.03 -9.99
N GLY A 118 8.68 1.12 -9.24
CA GLY A 118 9.98 1.54 -9.75
C GLY A 118 10.17 3.06 -9.85
N TYR A 119 9.36 3.85 -9.14
CA TYR A 119 9.61 5.28 -9.02
C TYR A 119 10.83 5.55 -8.14
N ALA A 120 11.74 6.39 -8.61
CA ALA A 120 12.92 6.81 -7.86
C ALA A 120 12.61 7.99 -6.92
N ARG A 121 11.59 8.78 -7.24
CA ARG A 121 11.26 10.01 -6.51
C ARG A 121 9.76 10.22 -6.39
N VAL A 122 9.36 10.90 -5.33
CA VAL A 122 8.00 11.42 -5.15
C VAL A 122 8.02 12.93 -4.89
N GLN A 123 7.04 13.63 -5.42
CA GLN A 123 6.86 15.07 -5.22
C GLN A 123 5.44 15.43 -4.80
N LEU A 124 5.27 16.59 -4.18
CA LEU A 124 3.96 17.17 -3.89
C LEU A 124 4.02 18.68 -3.80
N TRP A 125 2.84 19.30 -3.91
CA TRP A 125 2.63 20.73 -3.72
C TRP A 125 1.71 20.94 -2.54
N THR A 126 1.99 21.93 -1.70
CA THR A 126 1.09 22.29 -0.58
C THR A 126 1.12 23.78 -0.31
N HIS A 127 0.05 24.29 0.27
CA HIS A 127 -0.06 25.71 0.61
C HIS A 127 0.86 26.07 1.76
N THR A 128 1.52 27.22 1.65
CA THR A 128 2.44 27.78 2.66
C THR A 128 1.83 27.90 4.05
N THR A 129 0.51 28.12 4.14
CA THR A 129 -0.25 28.26 5.38
C THR A 129 -0.61 26.91 6.03
N ASN A 130 -0.45 25.78 5.31
CA ASN A 130 -0.87 24.46 5.77
C ASN A 130 0.17 23.83 6.72
N ARG A 131 0.20 24.33 7.96
CA ARG A 131 1.14 23.87 9.00
C ARG A 131 1.10 22.36 9.24
N GLY A 132 -0.10 21.76 9.24
CA GLY A 132 -0.29 20.32 9.44
C GLY A 132 0.36 19.50 8.32
N ALA A 133 0.16 19.92 7.07
CA ALA A 133 0.79 19.27 5.92
C ALA A 133 2.33 19.42 5.94
N HIS A 134 2.85 20.60 6.29
CA HIS A 134 4.30 20.80 6.45
C HIS A 134 4.92 19.88 7.52
N ALA A 135 4.27 19.75 8.68
CA ALA A 135 4.73 18.85 9.73
C ALA A 135 4.71 17.39 9.27
N LEU A 136 3.63 16.98 8.59
CA LEU A 136 3.50 15.66 8.00
C LEU A 136 4.63 15.37 7.00
N TYR A 137 4.79 16.18 5.96
CA TYR A 137 5.72 15.88 4.87
C TYR A 137 7.17 15.86 5.34
N ARG A 138 7.58 16.74 6.25
CA ARG A 138 8.92 16.70 6.85
C ARG A 138 9.15 15.41 7.65
N ARG A 139 8.16 14.99 8.45
CA ARG A 139 8.23 13.72 9.20
C ARG A 139 8.30 12.51 8.26
N GLU A 140 7.58 12.57 7.14
CA GLU A 140 7.65 11.58 6.07
C GLU A 140 8.87 11.79 5.16
N GLY A 141 9.92 12.49 5.58
CA GLY A 141 11.21 12.57 4.90
C GLY A 141 11.22 13.40 3.60
N PHE A 142 10.19 14.19 3.33
CA PHE A 142 10.23 15.14 2.22
C PHE A 142 11.03 16.38 2.59
N VAL A 143 11.72 16.94 1.60
CA VAL A 143 12.46 18.19 1.71
C VAL A 143 11.86 19.24 0.79
N LEU A 144 11.97 20.51 1.19
CA LEU A 144 11.61 21.63 0.31
C LEU A 144 12.59 21.71 -0.85
N SER A 145 12.08 21.83 -2.07
CA SER A 145 12.91 21.97 -3.27
C SER A 145 13.32 23.41 -3.57
N GLY A 146 12.75 24.39 -2.87
CA GLY A 146 12.86 25.82 -3.19
C GLY A 146 11.95 26.31 -4.32
N ARG A 147 11.23 25.41 -5.01
CA ARG A 147 10.25 25.80 -6.03
C ARG A 147 8.93 26.20 -5.39
N GLU A 148 8.33 27.26 -5.93
CA GLU A 148 7.07 27.84 -5.45
C GLU A 148 6.23 28.28 -6.65
N LYS A 149 4.90 28.31 -6.49
CA LYS A 149 3.98 28.89 -7.47
C LYS A 149 3.23 30.05 -6.83
N ALA A 150 3.01 31.09 -7.63
CA ALA A 150 2.12 32.19 -7.26
C ALA A 150 0.70 31.65 -6.98
N PRO A 151 -0.09 32.36 -6.16
CA PRO A 151 -1.49 32.03 -5.97
C PRO A 151 -2.21 31.83 -7.29
N GLU A 152 -3.03 30.80 -7.39
CA GLU A 152 -3.97 30.73 -8.50
C GLU A 152 -5.12 31.70 -8.19
N ALA A 153 -5.77 32.22 -9.24
CA ALA A 153 -6.79 33.27 -9.11
C ALA A 153 -7.96 32.89 -8.17
N HIS A 154 -8.10 31.62 -7.84
CA HIS A 154 -9.20 31.06 -7.08
C HIS A 154 -8.86 30.61 -5.66
N ASP A 155 -7.57 30.55 -5.28
CA ASP A 155 -7.15 30.06 -3.95
C ASP A 155 -6.44 31.11 -3.09
N GLY A 156 -5.93 32.19 -3.71
CA GLY A 156 -5.31 33.33 -3.03
C GLY A 156 -4.03 33.02 -2.26
N GLU A 157 -3.50 31.80 -2.33
CA GLU A 157 -2.40 31.33 -1.49
C GLU A 157 -1.23 30.76 -2.29
N ARG A 158 -0.01 31.14 -1.92
CA ARG A 158 1.20 30.54 -2.49
C ARG A 158 1.31 29.06 -2.12
N ILE A 159 1.73 28.24 -3.08
CA ILE A 159 2.04 26.83 -2.87
C ILE A 159 3.54 26.56 -3.05
N VAL A 160 4.09 25.70 -2.20
CA VAL A 160 5.50 25.31 -2.18
C VAL A 160 5.65 23.83 -2.53
N HIS A 161 6.80 23.50 -3.10
CA HIS A 161 7.09 22.17 -3.63
C HIS A 161 8.00 21.37 -2.70
N TYR A 162 7.55 20.16 -2.37
CA TYR A 162 8.31 19.14 -1.67
C TYR A 162 8.71 18.02 -2.61
N ILE A 163 9.91 17.47 -2.40
CA ILE A 163 10.41 16.30 -3.11
C ILE A 163 11.06 15.34 -2.11
N ARG A 164 11.05 14.06 -2.43
CA ARG A 164 11.72 13.00 -1.67
C ARG A 164 12.29 11.95 -2.63
N GLU A 165 13.54 11.59 -2.39
CA GLU A 165 14.15 10.38 -2.98
C GLU A 165 13.56 9.15 -2.31
N LEU A 166 13.18 8.17 -3.12
CA LEU A 166 12.71 6.88 -2.66
C LEU A 166 13.88 5.89 -2.60
N PRO A 167 13.86 4.95 -1.63
CA PRO A 167 14.87 3.89 -1.60
C PRO A 167 14.75 3.04 -2.88
N SER A 168 15.90 2.73 -3.46
CA SER A 168 15.98 1.71 -4.51
C SER A 168 16.00 0.34 -3.84
N PRO A 169 14.99 -0.52 -4.06
CA PRO A 169 14.98 -1.83 -3.44
C PRO A 169 16.08 -2.69 -4.06
N ARG A 170 16.73 -3.52 -3.24
CA ARG A 170 17.66 -4.53 -3.77
C ARG A 170 16.86 -5.55 -4.54
N LEU A 171 17.13 -5.67 -5.84
CA LEU A 171 16.42 -6.59 -6.71
C LEU A 171 17.05 -7.97 -6.66
N VAL A 172 16.25 -8.97 -6.32
CA VAL A 172 16.61 -10.39 -6.40
C VAL A 172 15.74 -11.03 -7.47
N LEU A 173 16.36 -11.38 -8.60
CA LEU A 173 15.71 -12.04 -9.72
C LEU A 173 15.84 -13.56 -9.62
N GLY A 174 14.75 -14.27 -9.90
CA GLY A 174 14.79 -15.72 -10.13
C GLY A 174 15.26 -16.55 -8.94
N ARG A 175 15.08 -16.07 -7.71
CA ARG A 175 15.33 -16.88 -6.51
C ARG A 175 14.31 -18.02 -6.51
N ALA A 176 14.79 -19.24 -6.78
CA ALA A 176 13.96 -20.42 -6.71
C ALA A 176 13.43 -20.61 -5.27
N ALA A 177 12.12 -20.72 -5.16
CA ALA A 177 11.42 -20.80 -3.89
C ALA A 177 10.24 -21.78 -4.01
N ALA A 178 9.87 -22.38 -2.88
CA ALA A 178 8.74 -23.29 -2.78
C ALA A 178 7.85 -22.89 -1.61
N ARG A 179 6.54 -22.89 -1.83
CA ARG A 179 5.50 -22.62 -0.83
C ARG A 179 4.44 -23.70 -0.80
N ILE A 180 3.69 -23.77 0.30
CA ILE A 180 2.57 -24.71 0.45
C ILE A 180 1.29 -23.99 0.87
N LEU A 181 0.25 -24.14 0.07
CA LEU A 181 -1.13 -23.90 0.49
C LEU A 181 -1.61 -25.16 1.18
N CYS A 182 -1.51 -25.19 2.51
CA CYS A 182 -1.87 -26.39 3.27
C CYS A 182 -3.25 -26.25 3.91
N LEU A 183 -4.11 -27.22 3.62
CA LEU A 183 -5.48 -27.30 4.12
C LEU A 183 -5.57 -28.16 5.38
N ASP A 184 -6.41 -27.75 6.32
CA ASP A 184 -6.86 -28.61 7.42
C ASP A 184 -7.97 -29.57 6.98
N GLU A 185 -8.52 -30.34 7.93
CA GLU A 185 -9.64 -31.27 7.70
C GLU A 185 -10.96 -30.57 7.33
N ASN A 186 -11.08 -29.27 7.59
CA ASN A 186 -12.24 -28.43 7.27
C ASN A 186 -12.01 -27.56 6.02
N ASP A 187 -10.99 -27.88 5.22
CA ASP A 187 -10.61 -27.13 4.01
C ASP A 187 -10.23 -25.65 4.27
N ARG A 188 -9.72 -25.32 5.46
CA ARG A 188 -9.16 -24.00 5.78
C ARG A 188 -7.68 -23.95 5.42
N VAL A 189 -7.25 -22.85 4.79
CA VAL A 189 -5.84 -22.63 4.43
C VAL A 189 -5.08 -22.05 5.62
N LEU A 190 -3.91 -22.63 5.94
CA LEU A 190 -2.97 -22.02 6.86
C LEU A 190 -2.17 -20.91 6.17
N LEU A 191 -2.20 -19.70 6.75
CA LEU A 191 -1.39 -18.56 6.32
C LEU A 191 -0.57 -18.01 7.49
N MET A 192 0.62 -17.51 7.16
CA MET A 192 1.52 -16.82 8.08
C MET A 192 1.19 -15.32 8.09
N HIS A 193 0.99 -14.76 9.28
CA HIS A 193 0.73 -13.33 9.46
C HIS A 193 2.04 -12.56 9.68
N TRP A 194 2.52 -11.92 8.62
CA TRP A 194 3.77 -11.20 8.61
C TRP A 194 3.57 -9.70 8.78
N ARG A 195 4.48 -9.07 9.53
CA ARG A 195 4.59 -7.61 9.58
C ARG A 195 5.77 -7.15 8.73
N GLN A 196 5.49 -6.39 7.68
CA GLN A 196 6.50 -5.86 6.77
C GLN A 196 7.47 -4.94 7.55
N PRO A 197 8.80 -5.19 7.52
CA PRO A 197 9.74 -4.49 8.41
C PRO A 197 9.87 -2.96 8.21
N LEU A 198 9.76 -2.47 6.97
CA LEU A 198 9.90 -1.05 6.63
C LEU A 198 8.61 -0.25 6.80
N THR A 199 7.47 -0.80 6.43
CA THR A 199 6.18 -0.08 6.41
C THR A 199 5.33 -0.39 7.63
N GLY A 200 5.56 -1.53 8.28
CA GLY A 200 4.71 -2.07 9.32
C GLY A 200 3.37 -2.60 8.81
N SER A 201 3.16 -2.66 7.48
CA SER A 201 1.94 -3.25 6.90
C SER A 201 1.86 -4.74 7.21
N GLN A 202 0.64 -5.24 7.42
CA GLN A 202 0.42 -6.67 7.61
C GLN A 202 0.30 -7.37 6.25
N LEU A 203 0.84 -8.57 6.14
CA LEU A 203 0.82 -9.41 4.95
C LEU A 203 0.50 -10.84 5.38
N TRP A 204 -0.35 -11.53 4.62
CA TRP A 204 -0.62 -12.94 4.80
C TRP A 204 0.00 -13.73 3.65
N GLU A 205 0.83 -14.70 3.97
CA GLU A 205 1.52 -15.53 2.98
C GLU A 205 1.45 -17.00 3.37
N PRO A 206 1.34 -17.92 2.41
CA PRO A 206 1.52 -19.33 2.69
C PRO A 206 2.94 -19.60 3.21
N PRO A 207 3.11 -20.59 4.11
CA PRO A 207 4.45 -21.01 4.54
C PRO A 207 5.33 -21.38 3.35
N GLY A 208 6.61 -21.03 3.45
CA GLY A 208 7.61 -21.34 2.43
C GLY A 208 8.66 -20.26 2.20
N GLY A 209 9.70 -20.66 1.49
CA GLY A 209 10.92 -19.89 1.35
C GLY A 209 11.81 -20.37 0.23
N GLY A 210 13.07 -19.96 0.28
CA GLY A 210 14.04 -20.27 -0.77
C GLY A 210 14.47 -21.73 -0.74
N ILE A 211 14.73 -22.28 -1.91
CA ILE A 211 15.33 -23.61 -2.03
C ILE A 211 16.82 -23.51 -1.71
N GLU A 212 17.32 -24.35 -0.82
CA GLU A 212 18.75 -24.39 -0.50
C GLU A 212 19.54 -25.23 -1.52
N PRO A 213 20.86 -24.99 -1.67
CA PRO A 213 21.70 -25.77 -2.57
C PRO A 213 21.60 -27.28 -2.29
N GLY A 214 21.21 -28.05 -3.31
CA GLY A 214 21.07 -29.51 -3.22
C GLY A 214 19.69 -30.00 -2.74
N GLU A 215 18.77 -29.11 -2.37
CA GLU A 215 17.39 -29.47 -2.06
C GLU A 215 16.54 -29.63 -3.33
N THR A 216 15.66 -30.64 -3.32
CA THR A 216 14.51 -30.71 -4.22
C THR A 216 13.41 -29.76 -3.77
N LEU A 217 12.49 -29.41 -4.68
CA LEU A 217 11.30 -28.59 -4.36
C LEU A 217 10.49 -29.14 -3.17
N ARG A 218 10.30 -30.47 -3.14
CA ARG A 218 9.57 -31.14 -2.07
C ARG A 218 10.33 -31.09 -0.74
N GLN A 219 11.66 -31.18 -0.75
CA GLN A 219 12.46 -31.04 0.48
C GLN A 219 12.36 -29.62 1.03
N ALA A 220 12.56 -28.62 0.17
CA ALA A 220 12.50 -27.21 0.57
C ALA A 220 11.14 -26.85 1.20
N VAL A 221 10.03 -27.21 0.55
CA VAL A 221 8.69 -26.87 1.07
C VAL A 221 8.37 -27.56 2.40
N LEU A 222 8.85 -28.80 2.60
CA LEU A 222 8.64 -29.53 3.85
C LEU A 222 9.53 -29.02 4.98
N ARG A 223 10.76 -28.57 4.67
CA ARG A 223 11.65 -27.90 5.62
C ARG A 223 11.03 -26.60 6.10
N GLU A 224 10.68 -25.71 5.18
CA GLU A 224 10.07 -24.40 5.49
C GLU A 224 8.76 -24.57 6.28
N TRP A 225 7.90 -25.52 5.89
CA TRP A 225 6.70 -25.86 6.68
C TRP A 225 7.04 -26.20 8.13
N ARG A 226 8.04 -27.08 8.35
CA ARG A 226 8.44 -27.48 9.69
C ARG A 226 9.01 -26.31 10.48
N GLU A 227 9.86 -25.49 9.86
CA GLU A 227 10.53 -24.35 10.50
C GLU A 227 9.54 -23.24 10.88
N GLU A 228 8.64 -22.87 9.98
CA GLU A 228 7.74 -21.74 10.18
C GLU A 228 6.51 -22.11 11.02
N THR A 229 6.07 -23.36 10.97
CA THR A 229 4.82 -23.78 11.60
C THR A 229 5.03 -24.71 12.79
N GLY A 230 6.16 -25.41 12.89
CA GLY A 230 6.37 -26.46 13.91
C GLY A 230 5.42 -27.66 13.78
N GLY A 231 4.61 -27.73 12.72
CA GLY A 231 3.61 -28.79 12.49
C GLY A 231 4.23 -30.12 12.05
N GLY A 232 3.40 -31.16 12.05
CA GLY A 232 3.76 -32.47 11.48
C GLY A 232 3.97 -32.41 9.96
N THR A 233 4.43 -33.51 9.36
CA THR A 233 4.67 -33.56 7.92
C THR A 233 3.34 -33.53 7.13
N PRO A 234 3.09 -32.51 6.29
CA PRO A 234 1.89 -32.43 5.49
C PRO A 234 1.95 -33.42 4.33
N ARG A 235 0.78 -33.92 3.90
CA ARG A 235 0.64 -34.70 2.68
C ARG A 235 0.50 -33.77 1.49
N LEU A 236 1.51 -33.73 0.63
CA LEU A 236 1.45 -32.99 -0.63
C LEU A 236 0.47 -33.65 -1.61
N VAL A 237 -0.27 -32.83 -2.35
CA VAL A 237 -1.30 -33.24 -3.31
C VAL A 237 -0.89 -32.80 -4.71
N GLY A 238 -0.63 -33.77 -5.59
CA GLY A 238 -0.28 -33.50 -6.98
C GLY A 238 1.11 -32.87 -7.17
N GLU A 239 1.27 -32.24 -8.33
CA GLU A 239 2.46 -31.48 -8.71
C GLU A 239 2.29 -29.99 -8.36
N PRO A 240 3.38 -29.24 -8.11
CA PRO A 240 3.30 -27.83 -7.79
C PRO A 240 2.86 -27.00 -8.99
N THR A 241 2.21 -25.86 -8.70
CA THR A 241 1.86 -24.84 -9.69
C THR A 241 2.92 -23.75 -9.69
N THR A 242 3.36 -23.36 -10.88
CA THR A 242 4.26 -22.20 -11.04
C THR A 242 3.45 -20.91 -10.94
N VAL A 243 3.87 -20.00 -10.06
CA VAL A 243 3.24 -18.69 -9.86
C VAL A 243 4.29 -17.60 -9.97
N ALA A 244 4.05 -16.62 -10.85
CA ALA A 244 4.89 -15.44 -10.95
C ALA A 244 4.72 -14.57 -9.69
N ARG A 245 5.85 -14.18 -9.08
CA ARG A 245 5.89 -13.36 -7.87
C ARG A 245 6.59 -12.04 -8.15
N ASP A 246 6.04 -10.98 -7.56
CA ASP A 246 6.65 -9.66 -7.43
C ASP A 246 6.34 -9.11 -6.03
N VAL A 247 7.20 -9.48 -5.09
CA VAL A 247 6.99 -9.24 -3.66
C VAL A 247 8.10 -8.42 -3.05
N MET A 248 7.71 -7.54 -2.12
CA MET A 248 8.64 -6.72 -1.36
C MET A 248 8.73 -7.21 0.09
N TRP A 249 9.93 -7.51 0.54
CA TRP A 249 10.21 -7.84 1.94
C TRP A 249 11.39 -7.03 2.45
N GLY A 250 11.16 -6.21 3.47
CA GLY A 250 12.14 -5.21 3.89
C GLY A 250 12.47 -4.27 2.72
N ASP A 251 13.76 -4.10 2.45
CA ASP A 251 14.31 -3.31 1.34
C ASP A 251 14.58 -4.14 0.08
N VAL A 252 14.13 -5.40 0.03
CA VAL A 252 14.40 -6.34 -1.06
C VAL A 252 13.12 -6.57 -1.89
N ARG A 253 13.27 -6.50 -3.22
CA ARG A 253 12.24 -6.89 -4.19
C ARG A 253 12.60 -8.26 -4.76
N PHE A 254 11.77 -9.25 -4.52
CA PHE A 254 11.89 -10.57 -5.13
C PHE A 254 10.98 -10.64 -6.35
N VAL A 255 11.57 -10.86 -7.53
CA VAL A 255 10.83 -11.04 -8.78
C VAL A 255 11.23 -12.35 -9.42
N GLY A 256 10.26 -13.21 -9.69
CA GLY A 256 10.50 -14.50 -10.34
C GLY A 256 9.40 -15.50 -10.08
N ASP A 257 9.57 -16.68 -10.67
CA ASP A 257 8.62 -17.77 -10.52
C ASP A 257 8.86 -18.54 -9.22
N GLU A 258 7.77 -18.87 -8.54
CA GLU A 258 7.76 -19.66 -7.32
C GLU A 258 6.88 -20.91 -7.50
N GLN A 259 7.25 -22.01 -6.86
CA GLN A 259 6.51 -23.28 -6.93
C GLN A 259 5.56 -23.39 -5.73
N LEU A 260 4.24 -23.38 -5.97
CA LEU A 260 3.23 -23.53 -4.93
C LEU A 260 2.68 -24.96 -4.93
N PHE A 261 2.91 -25.67 -3.83
CA PHE A 261 2.31 -26.96 -3.55
C PHE A 261 0.94 -26.80 -2.91
N LEU A 262 0.03 -27.72 -3.22
CA LEU A 262 -1.15 -27.99 -2.41
C LEU A 262 -0.80 -29.08 -1.39
N GLY A 263 -1.24 -28.91 -0.13
CA GLY A 263 -1.04 -29.91 0.91
C GLY A 263 -2.24 -30.08 1.82
N ARG A 264 -2.23 -31.16 2.59
CA ARG A 264 -3.16 -31.39 3.70
C ARG A 264 -2.42 -31.80 4.97
N TYR A 265 -2.84 -31.26 6.11
CA TYR A 265 -2.32 -31.67 7.42
C TYR A 265 -3.46 -32.21 8.30
N ALA A 266 -3.17 -33.28 9.04
CA ALA A 266 -4.11 -33.86 10.01
C ALA A 266 -3.95 -33.19 11.39
N THR A 267 -2.71 -32.91 11.79
CA THR A 267 -2.39 -32.22 13.04
C THR A 267 -1.68 -30.92 12.71
N GLY A 268 -2.39 -29.81 12.89
CA GLY A 268 -1.88 -28.47 12.62
C GLY A 268 -0.96 -27.96 13.73
N PRO A 269 -0.31 -26.81 13.48
CA PRO A 269 0.46 -26.10 14.49
C PRO A 269 -0.38 -25.78 15.74
N ALA A 270 0.26 -25.78 16.90
CA ALA A 270 -0.38 -25.26 18.11
C ALA A 270 -0.53 -23.73 18.00
N GLY A 271 -1.66 -23.18 18.48
CA GLY A 271 -1.88 -21.73 18.52
C GLY A 271 -2.37 -21.08 17.22
N VAL A 272 -2.81 -21.88 16.23
CA VAL A 272 -3.48 -21.36 15.04
C VAL A 272 -4.83 -20.76 15.43
N ALA A 273 -5.03 -19.48 15.13
CA ALA A 273 -6.35 -18.88 15.24
C ALA A 273 -7.26 -19.48 14.16
N THR A 274 -8.28 -20.23 14.60
CA THR A 274 -9.25 -20.89 13.70
C THR A 274 -10.53 -20.08 13.49
N ALA A 275 -10.71 -19.03 14.29
CA ALA A 275 -11.74 -18.02 14.09
C ALA A 275 -11.18 -16.92 13.20
N PHE A 276 -12.00 -16.44 12.26
CA PHE A 276 -11.67 -15.24 11.50
C PHE A 276 -11.32 -14.11 12.46
N THR A 277 -10.16 -13.50 12.23
CA THR A 277 -9.86 -12.20 12.81
C THR A 277 -10.94 -11.20 12.40
N ALA A 278 -11.12 -10.13 13.18
CA ALA A 278 -12.04 -9.06 12.79
C ALA A 278 -11.74 -8.55 11.36
N GLY A 279 -10.45 -8.57 10.96
CA GLY A 279 -9.96 -8.30 9.60
C GLY A 279 -10.61 -9.16 8.53
N GLU A 280 -10.57 -10.48 8.72
CA GLU A 280 -11.05 -11.47 7.76
C GLU A 280 -12.59 -11.54 7.69
N GLN A 281 -13.29 -11.31 8.80
CA GLN A 281 -14.77 -11.28 8.82
C GLN A 281 -15.37 -10.21 7.91
N ALA A 282 -14.67 -9.08 7.73
CA ALA A 282 -15.15 -7.97 6.90
C ALA A 282 -14.72 -8.07 5.42
N SER A 283 -14.14 -9.21 5.02
CA SER A 283 -13.84 -9.52 3.61
C SER A 283 -14.86 -10.50 3.00
N HIS A 284 -15.91 -10.86 3.74
CA HIS A 284 -17.05 -11.69 3.34
C HIS A 284 -18.33 -10.87 3.23
#